data_AF-A0A380FPQ7-F1
#
_entry.id   AF-A0A380FPQ7-F1
#
_cell.length_a   1.000
_cell.length_b   1.000
_cell.length_c   1.000
_cell.angle_alpha   90.00
_cell.angle_beta   90.00
_cell.angle_gamma   90.00
#
_symmetry.space_group_name_H-M   'P 1'
#
loop_
_entity.id
_entity.type
_entity.pdbx_description
1 polymer ?
#
loop_
_entity_poly.entity_id
_entity_poly.type
_entity_poly.pdbx_seq_one_letter_code
_entity_poly.pdbx_strand_id
1 'polypeptide(L)'
;MQQISQAMLRKPTRLTVVDNTPPSIPTVNDLTSEDTMITGTGEVGSTVSVKLPDGTVLKKLVDNKGQYTIELPNKVKFKGGESLQVIATDKADNQTAALEIIVEDTTPPVMPKIDSFTTESKQLTGITEPDAVVNVQLPTSEKIIYKS
;
A
#
# COMPACT_ATOMS: atom_id res chain seq x y z
N MET A 1 -52.95 63.33 2.75
CA MET A 1 -52.07 62.71 3.75
C MET A 1 -51.98 61.21 3.48
N GLN A 2 -50.81 60.65 3.79
CA GLN A 2 -50.38 59.25 3.79
C GLN A 2 -50.37 58.46 2.47
N GLN A 3 -49.17 58.38 1.89
CA GLN A 3 -48.67 57.14 1.27
C GLN A 3 -48.76 56.01 2.30
N ILE A 4 -49.29 54.85 1.91
CA ILE A 4 -48.96 53.57 2.56
C ILE A 4 -48.23 52.73 1.52
N SER A 5 -46.91 52.74 1.70
CA SER A 5 -45.92 51.98 0.96
C SER A 5 -46.28 50.49 1.01
N GLN A 6 -46.39 49.86 -0.16
CA GLN A 6 -46.47 48.41 -0.26
C GLN A 6 -45.16 47.85 0.33
N ALA A 7 -45.26 47.17 1.47
CA ALA A 7 -44.16 46.37 1.97
C ALA A 7 -43.89 45.24 0.98
N MET A 8 -42.90 45.43 0.09
CA MET A 8 -42.26 44.32 -0.61
C MET A 8 -41.68 43.41 0.46
N LEU A 9 -42.38 42.32 0.77
CA LEU A 9 -41.84 41.21 1.52
C LEU A 9 -40.73 40.58 0.67
N ARG A 10 -39.49 41.06 0.84
CA ARG A 10 -38.32 40.44 0.24
C ARG A 10 -38.15 39.08 0.92
N LYS A 11 -38.53 38.00 0.23
CA LYS A 11 -38.16 36.64 0.67
C LYS A 11 -36.64 36.65 0.88
N PRO A 12 -36.13 36.12 2.02
CA PRO A 12 -34.69 36.06 2.22
C PRO A 12 -34.07 35.26 1.07
N THR A 13 -33.16 35.89 0.32
CA THR A 13 -32.36 35.18 -0.68
C THR A 13 -31.32 34.39 0.09
N ARG A 14 -31.45 33.07 0.11
CA ARG A 14 -30.48 32.20 0.77
C ARG A 14 -29.28 32.06 -0.17
N LEU A 15 -28.19 32.73 0.15
CA LEU A 15 -26.90 32.52 -0.52
C LEU A 15 -26.28 31.25 0.08
N THR A 16 -26.10 30.21 -0.73
CA THR A 16 -25.29 29.05 -0.35
C THR A 16 -23.87 29.29 -0.83
N VAL A 17 -22.92 29.30 0.09
CA VAL A 17 -21.50 29.23 -0.26
C VAL A 17 -21.19 27.78 -0.59
N VAL A 18 -20.66 27.54 -1.78
CA VAL A 18 -20.15 26.21 -2.18
C VAL A 18 -18.72 26.12 -1.70
N ASP A 19 -18.38 25.03 -1.04
CA ASP A 19 -17.01 24.72 -0.67
C ASP A 19 -16.31 24.05 -1.85
N ASN A 20 -15.20 24.62 -2.28
CA ASN A 20 -14.37 24.13 -3.38
C ASN A 20 -12.92 23.86 -2.93
N THR A 21 -12.68 23.73 -1.62
CA THR A 21 -11.34 23.57 -1.05
C THR A 21 -11.06 22.09 -0.85
N PRO A 22 -10.09 21.49 -1.54
CA PRO A 22 -9.66 20.12 -1.25
C PRO A 22 -9.16 19.95 0.19
N PRO A 23 -9.28 18.74 0.75
CA PRO A 23 -8.62 18.42 2.01
C PRO A 23 -7.09 18.38 1.82
N SER A 24 -6.36 18.22 2.92
CA SER A 24 -4.92 17.97 2.85
C SER A 24 -4.60 16.61 2.22
N ILE A 25 -3.46 16.52 1.50
CA ILE A 25 -2.97 15.26 0.93
C ILE A 25 -2.75 14.25 2.07
N PRO A 26 -3.31 13.03 1.99
CA PRO A 26 -3.11 12.01 3.02
C PRO A 26 -1.67 11.48 2.99
N THR A 27 -1.21 10.92 4.11
CA THR A 27 0.04 10.15 4.16
C THR A 27 -0.26 8.66 4.10
N VAL A 28 0.72 7.87 3.69
CA VAL A 28 0.70 6.41 3.70
C VAL A 28 1.98 5.97 4.41
N ASN A 29 1.87 5.05 5.36
CA ASN A 29 3.04 4.43 5.98
C ASN A 29 3.73 3.50 4.98
N ASP A 30 4.96 3.08 5.27
CA ASP A 30 5.68 2.12 4.43
C ASP A 30 4.80 0.89 4.15
N LEU A 31 4.80 0.45 2.88
CA LEU A 31 3.96 -0.62 2.38
C LEU A 31 4.83 -1.65 1.66
N THR A 32 4.75 -2.89 2.10
CA THR A 32 5.59 -3.99 1.64
C THR A 32 4.76 -5.11 0.99
N SER A 33 5.44 -6.03 0.29
CA SER A 33 4.81 -7.16 -0.39
C SER A 33 4.09 -8.15 0.55
N GLU A 34 4.46 -8.14 1.83
CA GLU A 34 3.90 -9.01 2.87
C GLU A 34 2.78 -8.35 3.69
N ASP A 35 2.53 -7.05 3.50
CA ASP A 35 1.50 -6.33 4.26
C ASP A 35 0.08 -6.74 3.84
N THR A 36 -0.81 -6.81 4.84
CA THR A 36 -2.23 -7.13 4.63
C THR A 36 -3.15 -5.92 4.78
N MET A 37 -2.59 -4.74 5.03
CA MET A 37 -3.33 -3.51 5.23
C MET A 37 -2.52 -2.30 4.80
N ILE A 38 -3.22 -1.25 4.36
CA ILE A 38 -2.67 0.06 4.09
C ILE A 38 -3.05 0.96 5.25
N THR A 39 -2.06 1.61 5.87
CA THR A 39 -2.25 2.53 6.99
C THR A 39 -1.69 3.90 6.66
N GLY A 40 -2.23 4.93 7.29
CA GLY A 40 -1.75 6.29 7.11
C GLY A 40 -2.57 7.32 7.85
N THR A 41 -2.34 8.59 7.54
CA THR A 41 -3.06 9.72 8.13
C THR A 41 -3.74 10.59 7.07
N GLY A 42 -4.78 11.30 7.48
CA GLY A 42 -5.51 12.21 6.61
C GLY A 42 -6.37 13.19 7.38
N GLU A 43 -7.14 13.99 6.65
CA GLU A 43 -8.07 14.94 7.25
C GLU A 43 -9.28 14.22 7.85
N VAL A 44 -9.62 14.51 9.11
CA VAL A 44 -10.72 13.86 9.84
C VAL A 44 -12.04 13.96 9.09
N GLY A 45 -12.70 12.82 8.88
CA GLY A 45 -13.99 12.78 8.20
C GLY A 45 -13.92 12.94 6.67
N SER A 46 -12.72 13.05 6.09
CA SER A 46 -12.50 12.82 4.66
C SER A 46 -12.48 11.31 4.36
N THR A 47 -12.74 10.95 3.11
CA THR A 47 -12.63 9.58 2.60
C THR A 47 -11.35 9.41 1.82
N VAL A 48 -10.48 8.51 2.27
CA VAL A 48 -9.30 8.07 1.51
C VAL A 48 -9.71 6.95 0.56
N SER A 49 -9.35 7.12 -0.71
CA SER A 49 -9.52 6.13 -1.77
C SER A 49 -8.14 5.68 -2.25
N VAL A 50 -7.90 4.37 -2.25
CA VAL A 50 -6.67 3.75 -2.75
C VAL A 50 -7.01 2.92 -3.98
N LYS A 51 -6.44 3.28 -5.12
CA LYS A 51 -6.54 2.52 -6.37
C LYS A 51 -5.34 1.58 -6.48
N LEU A 52 -5.66 0.30 -6.56
CA LEU A 52 -4.71 -0.79 -6.76
C LEU A 52 -4.28 -0.90 -8.24
N PRO A 53 -3.17 -1.61 -8.52
CA PRO A 53 -2.68 -1.80 -9.89
C PRO A 53 -3.67 -2.50 -10.83
N ASP A 54 -4.53 -3.36 -10.29
CA ASP A 54 -5.58 -4.06 -11.04
C ASP A 54 -6.80 -3.17 -11.35
N GLY A 55 -6.81 -1.92 -10.87
CA GLY A 55 -7.89 -0.96 -11.01
C GLY A 55 -8.92 -1.00 -9.89
N THR A 56 -8.84 -1.93 -8.94
CA THR A 56 -9.71 -2.00 -7.76
C THR A 56 -9.52 -0.74 -6.91
N VAL A 57 -10.62 -0.14 -6.46
CA VAL A 57 -10.60 1.03 -5.58
C VAL A 57 -11.10 0.65 -4.20
N LEU A 58 -10.22 0.73 -3.21
CA LEU A 58 -10.54 0.57 -1.80
C LEU A 58 -10.82 1.94 -1.17
N LYS A 59 -11.76 2.01 -0.24
CA LYS A 59 -12.14 3.28 0.41
C LYS A 59 -12.23 3.14 1.92
N LYS A 60 -11.83 4.18 2.65
CA LYS A 60 -11.99 4.27 4.10
C LYS A 60 -12.18 5.71 4.56
N LEU A 61 -13.04 5.90 5.56
CA LEU A 61 -13.17 7.17 6.26
C LEU A 61 -11.99 7.36 7.22
N VAL A 62 -11.41 8.55 7.22
CA VAL A 62 -10.43 8.95 8.23
C VAL A 62 -11.14 9.15 9.57
N ASP A 63 -10.62 8.50 10.61
CA ASP A 63 -11.21 8.55 11.94
C ASP A 63 -11.02 9.91 12.64
N ASN A 64 -11.58 10.05 13.84
CA ASN A 64 -11.51 11.29 14.62
C ASN A 64 -10.10 11.63 15.14
N LYS A 65 -9.13 10.73 14.97
CA LYS A 65 -7.71 10.92 15.31
C LYS A 65 -6.87 11.23 14.07
N GLY A 66 -7.48 11.33 12.88
CA GLY A 66 -6.76 11.58 11.64
C GLY A 66 -6.09 10.33 11.07
N GLN A 67 -6.46 9.13 11.50
CA GLN A 67 -5.89 7.86 11.05
C GLN A 67 -6.87 7.07 10.18
N TYR A 68 -6.33 6.26 9.28
CA TYR A 68 -7.12 5.29 8.52
C TYR A 68 -6.37 3.96 8.38
N THR A 69 -7.16 2.89 8.27
CA THR A 69 -6.68 1.53 7.99
C THR A 69 -7.60 0.90 6.95
N ILE A 70 -7.02 0.53 5.82
CA ILE A 70 -7.67 -0.18 4.72
C ILE A 70 -7.15 -1.61 4.72
N GLU A 71 -8.02 -2.58 4.97
CA GLU A 71 -7.67 -3.99 4.84
C GLU A 71 -7.60 -4.37 3.36
N LEU A 72 -6.53 -5.08 2.98
CA LEU A 72 -6.37 -5.60 1.63
C LEU A 72 -7.20 -6.88 1.48
N PRO A 73 -7.94 -7.06 0.36
CA PRO A 73 -8.63 -8.32 0.09
C PRO A 73 -7.62 -9.47 0.01
N ASN A 74 -7.94 -10.64 0.60
CA ASN A 74 -7.05 -11.82 0.63
C ASN A 74 -6.52 -12.30 -0.74
N LYS A 75 -7.15 -11.89 -1.84
CA LYS A 75 -6.72 -12.22 -3.22
C LYS A 75 -5.64 -11.29 -3.75
N VAL A 76 -5.49 -10.11 -3.15
CA VAL A 76 -4.44 -9.15 -3.49
C VAL A 76 -3.16 -9.61 -2.82
N LYS A 77 -2.15 -9.90 -3.62
CA LYS A 77 -0.78 -10.14 -3.16
C LYS A 77 0.15 -9.32 -4.03
N PHE A 78 0.93 -8.47 -3.39
CA PHE A 78 1.96 -7.71 -4.07
C PHE A 78 3.24 -8.53 -4.22
N LYS A 79 4.07 -8.12 -5.17
CA LYS A 79 5.40 -8.64 -5.42
C LYS A 79 6.49 -7.60 -5.16
N GLY A 80 6.10 -6.36 -4.87
CA GLY A 80 7.00 -5.23 -4.81
C GLY A 80 7.20 -4.60 -6.19
N GLY A 81 7.42 -3.30 -6.19
CA GLY A 81 7.51 -2.45 -7.38
C GLY A 81 6.17 -1.99 -7.93
N GLU A 82 5.04 -2.50 -7.44
CA GLU A 82 3.73 -2.02 -7.88
C GLU A 82 3.44 -0.59 -7.41
N SER A 83 2.75 0.17 -8.26
CA SER A 83 2.32 1.56 -7.99
C SER A 83 0.85 1.62 -7.60
N LEU A 84 0.55 2.27 -6.47
CA LEU A 84 -0.79 2.55 -5.97
C LEU A 84 -1.06 4.05 -6.00
N GLN A 85 -2.31 4.43 -6.25
CA GLN A 85 -2.73 5.84 -6.21
C GLN A 85 -3.66 6.10 -5.04
N VAL A 86 -3.36 7.13 -4.25
CA VAL A 86 -4.14 7.52 -3.07
C VAL A 86 -4.71 8.92 -3.25
N ILE A 87 -6.01 9.07 -3.01
CA ILE A 87 -6.75 10.34 -3.11
C ILE A 87 -7.61 10.49 -1.86
N ALA A 88 -7.62 11.67 -1.23
CA ALA A 88 -8.61 12.02 -0.21
C ALA A 88 -9.73 12.85 -0.82
N THR A 89 -10.96 12.64 -0.36
CA THR A 89 -12.16 13.38 -0.76
C THR A 89 -12.88 13.88 0.49
N ASP A 90 -13.18 15.18 0.57
CA ASP A 90 -13.91 15.77 1.70
C ASP A 90 -15.44 15.52 1.61
N LYS A 91 -16.22 16.18 2.48
CA LYS A 91 -17.69 16.07 2.49
C LYS A 91 -18.39 16.90 1.41
N ALA A 92 -17.66 17.82 0.79
CA ALA A 92 -18.12 18.67 -0.30
C ALA A 92 -17.69 18.12 -1.67
N ASP A 93 -17.15 16.89 -1.71
CA ASP A 93 -16.63 16.18 -2.88
C ASP A 93 -15.37 16.82 -3.50
N ASN A 94 -14.64 17.67 -2.77
CA ASN A 94 -13.35 18.17 -3.22
C ASN A 94 -12.26 17.10 -3.02
N GLN A 95 -11.37 16.98 -4.00
CA GLN A 95 -10.37 15.91 -4.03
C GLN A 95 -8.93 16.45 -4.02
N THR A 96 -8.04 15.71 -3.38
CA THR A 96 -6.59 15.96 -3.47
C THR A 96 -6.06 15.61 -4.85
N ALA A 97 -4.85 16.09 -5.17
CA ALA A 97 -4.04 15.44 -6.18
C ALA A 97 -3.76 13.97 -5.78
N ALA A 98 -3.50 13.12 -6.77
CA ALA A 98 -3.16 11.72 -6.53
C ALA A 98 -1.73 11.61 -5.95
N LEU A 99 -1.61 10.90 -4.83
CA LEU A 99 -0.35 10.48 -4.25
C LEU A 99 0.01 9.08 -4.78
N GLU A 100 1.22 8.93 -5.32
CA GLU A 100 1.74 7.66 -5.79
C GLU A 100 2.58 6.97 -4.70
N ILE A 101 2.33 5.68 -4.47
CA ILE A 101 3.06 4.83 -3.51
C ILE A 101 3.59 3.61 -4.25
N ILE A 102 4.87 3.30 -4.04
CA ILE A 102 5.49 2.08 -4.57
C ILE A 102 5.57 1.05 -3.45
N VAL A 103 5.11 -0.17 -3.72
CA VAL A 103 5.24 -1.29 -2.77
C VAL A 103 6.68 -1.76 -2.73
N GLU A 104 7.24 -1.95 -1.54
CA GLU A 104 8.57 -2.53 -1.37
C GLU A 104 8.52 -4.06 -1.42
N ASP A 105 9.45 -4.68 -2.15
CA ASP A 105 9.62 -6.13 -2.09
C ASP A 105 10.39 -6.52 -0.82
N THR A 106 9.72 -7.23 0.08
CA THR A 106 10.34 -7.83 1.27
C THR A 106 10.18 -9.36 1.29
N THR A 107 9.67 -9.95 0.20
CA THR A 107 9.46 -11.38 0.08
C THR A 107 10.84 -12.06 -0.02
N PRO A 108 11.23 -12.92 0.94
CA PRO A 108 12.52 -13.60 0.88
C PRO A 108 12.56 -14.59 -0.30
N PRO A 109 13.75 -14.85 -0.89
CA PRO A 109 13.90 -15.88 -1.90
C PRO A 109 13.57 -17.26 -1.32
N VAL A 110 13.09 -18.17 -2.18
CA VAL A 110 12.79 -19.55 -1.76
C VAL A 110 14.07 -20.26 -1.34
N MET A 111 14.01 -20.93 -0.17
CA MET A 111 15.14 -21.69 0.35
C MET A 111 15.63 -22.72 -0.68
N PRO A 112 16.94 -22.76 -1.02
CA PRO A 112 17.49 -23.74 -1.94
C PRO A 112 17.25 -25.16 -1.43
N LYS A 113 16.98 -26.09 -2.35
CA LYS A 113 16.89 -27.53 -2.03
C LYS A 113 18.08 -28.25 -2.63
N ILE A 114 18.77 -29.01 -1.81
CA ILE A 114 19.89 -29.86 -2.21
C ILE A 114 19.39 -31.30 -2.30
N ASP A 115 19.82 -32.02 -3.34
CA ASP A 115 19.51 -33.43 -3.50
C ASP A 115 20.24 -34.28 -2.45
N SER A 116 19.72 -35.47 -2.15
CA SER A 116 20.38 -36.39 -1.24
C SER A 116 21.78 -36.73 -1.74
N PHE A 117 22.78 -36.56 -0.88
CA PHE A 117 24.19 -36.80 -1.20
C PHE A 117 24.77 -37.82 -0.21
N THR A 118 25.65 -38.68 -0.70
CA THR A 118 26.33 -39.74 0.08
C THR A 118 27.85 -39.63 -0.05
N THR A 119 28.60 -40.40 0.73
CA THR A 119 30.07 -40.46 0.65
C THR A 119 30.61 -40.95 -0.70
N GLU A 120 29.77 -41.56 -1.54
CA GLU A 120 30.13 -42.02 -2.89
C GLU A 120 29.75 -41.00 -3.99
N SER A 121 29.01 -39.96 -3.62
CA SER A 121 28.49 -38.99 -4.57
C SER A 121 29.61 -38.07 -5.09
N LYS A 122 29.72 -37.93 -6.41
CA LYS A 122 30.75 -37.10 -7.07
C LYS A 122 30.31 -35.65 -7.29
N GLN A 123 29.01 -35.40 -7.24
CA GLN A 123 28.41 -34.10 -7.52
C GLN A 123 27.30 -33.83 -6.52
N LEU A 124 27.23 -32.58 -6.06
CA LEU A 124 26.13 -32.06 -5.26
C LEU A 124 25.23 -31.25 -6.20
N THR A 125 24.00 -31.70 -6.37
CA THR A 125 22.99 -31.02 -7.19
C THR A 125 21.86 -30.48 -6.33
N GLY A 126 21.08 -29.56 -6.88
CA GLY A 126 19.97 -28.93 -6.19
C GLY A 126 19.22 -27.97 -7.10
N ILE A 127 18.15 -27.39 -6.56
CA ILE A 127 17.33 -26.36 -7.21
C ILE A 127 17.32 -25.10 -6.36
N THR A 128 17.41 -23.95 -7.02
CA THR A 128 17.33 -22.62 -6.44
C THR A 128 16.64 -21.67 -7.42
N GLU A 129 16.31 -20.45 -6.97
CA GLU A 129 15.78 -19.41 -7.84
C GLU A 129 16.89 -18.84 -8.74
N PRO A 130 16.56 -18.31 -9.93
CA PRO A 130 17.53 -17.59 -10.76
C PRO A 130 18.27 -16.52 -9.94
N ASP A 131 19.57 -16.38 -10.21
CA ASP A 131 20.45 -15.39 -9.57
C ASP A 131 20.63 -15.51 -8.04
N ALA A 132 20.05 -16.54 -7.39
CA ALA A 132 20.28 -16.82 -5.98
C ALA A 132 21.70 -17.37 -5.74
N VAL A 133 22.38 -16.86 -4.72
CA VAL A 133 23.71 -17.32 -4.31
C VAL A 133 23.56 -18.44 -3.28
N VAL A 134 24.08 -19.63 -3.59
CA VAL A 134 24.06 -20.79 -2.69
C VAL A 134 25.43 -21.00 -2.07
N ASN A 135 25.52 -20.89 -0.74
CA ASN A 135 26.73 -21.22 0.02
C ASN A 135 26.63 -22.65 0.56
N VAL A 136 27.53 -23.52 0.11
CA VAL A 136 27.60 -24.92 0.57
C VAL A 136 28.72 -25.06 1.59
N GLN A 137 28.38 -25.48 2.81
CA GLN A 137 29.35 -25.80 3.85
C GLN A 137 29.28 -27.29 4.17
N LEU A 138 30.38 -28.01 3.91
CA LEU A 138 30.51 -29.40 4.30
C LEU A 138 30.99 -29.50 5.75
N PRO A 139 30.47 -30.44 6.56
CA PRO A 139 31.02 -30.70 7.88
C PRO A 139 32.44 -31.26 7.72
N THR A 140 33.46 -30.45 7.98
CA THR A 140 34.85 -30.88 7.89
C THR A 140 35.17 -31.81 9.06
N SER A 141 35.01 -33.11 8.84
CA SER A 141 35.51 -34.14 9.74
C SER A 141 36.66 -34.97 9.15
N GLU A 142 37.23 -34.60 7.98
CA GLU A 142 38.32 -35.39 7.40
C GLU A 142 39.45 -34.58 6.76
N LYS A 143 40.64 -34.79 7.32
CA LYS A 143 41.94 -34.38 6.80
C LYS A 143 42.27 -35.26 5.59
N ILE A 144 42.21 -34.71 4.39
CA ILE A 144 42.65 -35.45 3.19
C ILE A 144 44.18 -35.49 3.17
N ILE A 145 44.76 -36.61 3.61
CA ILE A 145 46.18 -36.94 3.37
C ILE A 145 46.23 -37.72 2.06
N TYR A 146 46.61 -37.06 0.97
CA TYR A 146 47.07 -37.78 -0.22
C TYR A 146 48.48 -38.31 0.05
N LYS A 147 48.68 -39.63 0.03
CA LYS A 147 50.01 -40.23 -0.18
C LYS A 147 50.05 -40.81 -1.58
N SER A 148 51.07 -40.42 -2.33
CA SER A 148 51.53 -41.06 -3.57
C SER A 148 51.85 -42.53 -3.36
#